data_AF-A0A3R9RP32-F1
#
_entry.id   AF-A0A3R9RP32-F1
#
_cell.length_a   1.000
_cell.length_b   1.000
_cell.length_c   1.000
_cell.angle_alpha   90.00
_cell.angle_beta   90.00
_cell.angle_gamma   90.00
#
_symmetry.space_group_name_H-M   'P 1'
#
loop_
_entity.id
_entity.type
_entity.pdbx_description
1 polymer ?
#
loop_
_entity_poly.entity_id
_entity_poly.type
_entity_poly.pdbx_seq_one_letter_code
_entity_poly.pdbx_strand_id
1 'polypeptide(L)'
;RNTKIIDIVTELKEYETQVDVYDPWIDPTEAEHEYGITPVQSVEKNTYDAVILAVAHEQFKEMGATAIRALGKNNHVLYDLKYVLSQAESDIRL
;
A
#
# COMPACT_ATOMS: atom_id res chain seq x y z
N ARG A 1 13.82 -7.91 3.64
CA ARG A 1 14.44 -6.56 3.81
C ARG A 1 14.02 -5.67 2.62
N ASN A 2 12.82 -5.11 2.69
CA ASN A 2 12.28 -4.16 1.70
C ASN A 2 12.40 -2.74 2.25
N THR A 3 13.62 -2.29 2.54
CA THR A 3 13.89 -0.96 3.13
C THR A 3 13.39 0.19 2.24
N LYS A 4 13.28 -0.04 0.93
CA LYS A 4 12.78 0.96 -0.04
C LYS A 4 11.32 1.39 0.18
N ILE A 5 10.51 0.56 0.85
CA ILE A 5 9.11 0.95 1.12
C ILE A 5 9.07 2.03 2.20
N ILE A 6 9.98 1.95 3.16
CA ILE A 6 10.08 2.96 4.22
C ILE A 6 10.53 4.30 3.65
N ASP A 7 11.42 4.28 2.65
CA ASP A 7 11.82 5.49 1.92
C ASP A 7 10.59 6.15 1.26
N ILE A 8 9.76 5.37 0.55
CA ILE A 8 8.51 5.88 -0.06
C ILE A 8 7.56 6.45 1.00
N VAL A 9 7.36 5.74 2.12
CA VAL A 9 6.48 6.20 3.20
C VAL A 9 7.00 7.50 3.81
N THR A 10 8.31 7.63 3.97
CA THR A 10 8.97 8.81 4.53
C THR A 10 8.83 10.00 3.59
N GLU A 11 9.16 9.83 2.30
CA GLU A 11 9.00 10.87 1.29
C GLU A 11 7.55 11.35 1.19
N LEU A 12 6.56 10.44 1.18
CA LEU A 12 5.15 10.83 1.15
C LEU A 12 4.75 11.65 2.38
N LYS A 13 5.23 11.28 3.58
CA LYS A 13 5.00 12.05 4.80
C LYS A 13 5.64 13.44 4.76
N GLU A 14 6.76 13.62 4.08
CA GLU A 14 7.39 14.94 3.89
C GLU A 14 6.51 15.90 3.06
N TYR A 15 5.65 15.37 2.18
CA TYR A 15 4.64 16.14 1.46
C TYR A 15 3.35 16.39 2.26
N GLU A 16 3.40 16.25 3.59
CA GLU A 16 2.25 16.41 4.50
C GLU A 16 1.06 15.47 4.17
N THR A 17 1.32 14.34 3.53
CA THR A 17 0.28 13.34 3.24
C THR A 17 0.08 12.38 4.41
N GLN A 18 -1.17 11.94 4.59
CA GLN A 18 -1.49 10.87 5.54
C GLN A 18 -1.24 9.52 4.87
N VAL A 19 -0.33 8.73 5.45
CA VAL A 19 0.10 7.45 4.89
C VAL A 19 -0.22 6.34 5.87
N ASP A 20 -1.19 5.51 5.50
CA ASP A 20 -1.46 4.24 6.17
C ASP A 20 -0.63 3.13 5.54
N VAL A 21 0.05 2.34 6.37
CA VAL A 21 0.76 1.14 5.92
C VAL A 21 -0.02 -0.08 6.35
N TYR A 22 -0.41 -0.94 5.41
CA TYR A 22 -1.05 -2.20 5.71
C TYR A 22 -0.18 -3.35 5.21
N ASP A 23 0.30 -4.18 6.14
CA ASP A 23 0.97 -5.44 5.83
C ASP A 23 0.53 -6.51 6.84
N PRO A 24 -0.19 -7.55 6.41
CA PRO A 24 -0.63 -8.63 7.31
C PRO A 24 0.49 -9.53 7.83
N TRP A 25 1.72 -9.42 7.33
CA TRP A 25 2.86 -10.27 7.73
C TRP A 25 3.81 -9.58 8.69
N ILE A 26 3.71 -8.27 8.86
CA ILE A 26 4.62 -7.52 9.70
C ILE A 26 4.06 -7.43 11.13
N ASP A 27 4.93 -7.60 12.12
CA ASP A 27 4.57 -7.28 13.51
C ASP A 27 4.58 -5.76 13.68
N PRO A 28 3.49 -5.12 14.16
CA PRO A 28 3.44 -3.67 14.33
C PRO A 28 4.49 -3.13 15.29
N THR A 29 4.87 -3.90 16.31
CA THR A 29 5.88 -3.51 17.32
C THR A 29 7.27 -3.53 16.70
N GLU A 30 7.57 -4.55 15.89
CA GLU A 30 8.82 -4.63 15.14
C GLU A 30 8.89 -3.51 14.09
N ALA A 31 7.79 -3.24 13.39
CA ALA A 31 7.71 -2.17 12.40
C ALA A 31 7.95 -0.78 13.00
N GLU A 32 7.38 -0.51 14.18
CA GLU A 32 7.58 0.74 14.89
C GLU A 32 9.03 0.88 15.38
N HIS A 33 9.58 -0.18 15.97
CA HIS A 33 10.93 -0.16 16.52
C HIS A 33 12.01 -0.09 15.43
N GLU A 34 11.84 -0.80 14.32
CA GLU A 34 12.83 -0.82 13.22
C GLU A 34 12.70 0.36 12.26
N TYR A 35 11.47 0.82 11.98
CA TYR A 35 11.20 1.75 10.87
C TYR A 35 10.41 2.99 11.28
N GLY A 36 9.96 3.10 12.54
CA GLY A 36 9.19 4.26 13.03
C GLY A 36 7.82 4.39 12.36
N ILE A 37 7.25 3.29 11.87
CA ILE A 37 5.91 3.26 11.29
C ILE A 37 5.00 2.35 12.11
N THR A 38 3.73 2.71 12.21
CA THR A 38 2.72 1.88 12.86
C THR A 38 1.75 1.38 11.80
N PRO A 39 1.86 0.12 11.34
CA PRO A 39 0.95 -0.44 10.38
C PRO A 39 -0.48 -0.49 10.92
N VAL A 40 -1.46 -0.21 10.05
CA VAL A 40 -2.88 -0.37 10.36
C VAL A 40 -3.26 -1.85 10.31
N GLN A 41 -4.21 -2.28 11.15
CA GLN A 41 -4.68 -3.67 11.16
C GLN A 41 -5.71 -3.97 10.07
N SER A 42 -6.35 -2.93 9.55
CA SER A 42 -7.37 -3.04 8.51
C SER A 42 -7.39 -1.79 7.65
N VAL A 43 -7.77 -1.96 6.39
CA VAL A 43 -7.98 -0.87 5.43
C VAL A 43 -9.46 -0.66 5.20
N GLU A 44 -9.87 0.61 5.15
CA GLU A 44 -11.26 0.99 4.89
C GLU A 44 -11.53 1.18 3.41
N LYS A 45 -12.77 0.95 2.99
CA LYS A 45 -13.21 1.15 1.61
C LYS A 45 -13.55 2.61 1.36
N ASN A 46 -13.30 3.09 0.14
CA ASN A 46 -13.63 4.45 -0.31
C ASN A 46 -12.96 5.54 0.56
N THR A 47 -11.74 5.29 1.03
CA THR A 47 -11.01 6.16 1.97
C THR A 47 -9.77 6.77 1.35
N TYR A 48 -9.12 6.09 0.41
CA TYR A 48 -7.79 6.48 -0.07
C TYR A 48 -7.83 7.24 -1.40
N ASP A 49 -7.05 8.31 -1.51
CA ASP A 49 -6.85 9.03 -2.78
C ASP A 49 -5.82 8.33 -3.68
N ALA A 50 -4.92 7.55 -3.09
CA ALA A 50 -3.97 6.70 -3.80
C ALA A 50 -3.73 5.40 -3.04
N VAL A 51 -3.57 4.30 -3.76
CA VAL A 51 -3.25 2.97 -3.25
C VAL A 51 -2.00 2.47 -3.95
N ILE A 52 -0.97 2.11 -3.16
CA ILE A 52 0.32 1.66 -3.67
C ILE A 52 0.56 0.21 -3.25
N LEU A 53 0.65 -0.70 -4.22
CA LEU A 53 1.05 -2.09 -3.99
C LEU A 53 2.57 -2.18 -3.98
N ALA A 54 3.15 -2.05 -2.80
CA ALA A 54 4.61 -2.00 -2.62
C ALA A 54 5.26 -3.39 -2.41
N VAL A 55 4.48 -4.43 -2.10
CA VAL A 55 4.93 -5.81 -1.91
C VAL A 55 4.11 -6.81 -2.74
N ALA A 56 4.70 -7.94 -3.09
CA ALA A 56 4.08 -8.98 -3.91
C ALA A 56 3.48 -10.14 -3.10
N HIS A 57 2.88 -9.86 -1.95
CA HIS A 57 2.27 -10.92 -1.12
C HIS A 57 1.08 -11.56 -1.86
N GLU A 58 0.96 -12.88 -1.76
CA GLU A 58 -0.10 -13.63 -2.45
C GLU A 58 -1.50 -13.19 -2.00
N GLN A 59 -1.66 -12.76 -0.75
CA GLN A 59 -2.92 -12.21 -0.23
C GLN A 59 -3.42 -11.01 -1.04
N PHE A 60 -2.54 -10.16 -1.57
CA PHE A 60 -2.96 -9.03 -2.42
C PHE A 60 -3.38 -9.50 -3.82
N LYS A 61 -2.79 -10.59 -4.33
CA LYS A 61 -3.24 -11.23 -5.57
C LYS A 61 -4.61 -11.88 -5.38
N GLU A 62 -4.82 -12.56 -4.25
CA GLU A 62 -6.10 -13.20 -3.91
C GLU A 62 -7.20 -12.18 -3.63
N MET A 63 -6.87 -11.06 -2.97
CA MET A 63 -7.78 -9.94 -2.79
C MET A 63 -8.26 -9.39 -4.14
N GLY A 64 -7.35 -9.32 -5.12
CA GLY A 64 -7.65 -8.97 -6.50
C GLY A 64 -7.87 -7.47 -6.73
N ALA A 65 -7.74 -7.05 -7.98
CA ALA A 65 -7.75 -5.64 -8.37
C ALA A 65 -9.03 -4.90 -7.97
N THR A 66 -10.21 -5.54 -8.13
CA THR A 66 -11.50 -4.92 -7.80
C THR A 66 -11.61 -4.56 -6.32
N ALA A 67 -11.18 -5.45 -5.42
CA ALA A 67 -11.25 -5.19 -3.99
C ALA A 67 -10.22 -4.14 -3.56
N ILE A 68 -9.03 -4.14 -4.18
CA ILE A 68 -7.99 -3.14 -3.93
C ILE A 68 -8.46 -1.75 -4.42
N ARG A 69 -9.05 -1.66 -5.61
CA ARG A 69 -9.65 -0.41 -6.11
C ARG A 69 -10.80 0.10 -5.25
N ALA A 70 -11.55 -0.79 -4.62
CA ALA A 70 -12.61 -0.41 -3.69
C ALA A 70 -12.10 0.25 -2.40
N LEU A 71 -10.80 0.17 -2.10
CA LEU A 71 -10.16 0.95 -1.02
C LEU A 71 -10.08 2.44 -1.41
N GLY A 72 -9.88 2.71 -2.70
CA GLY A 72 -9.80 4.05 -3.23
C GLY A 72 -11.16 4.76 -3.28
N LYS A 73 -11.13 6.09 -3.19
CA LYS A 73 -12.29 6.96 -3.44
C LYS A 73 -12.74 6.89 -4.90
N ASN A 74 -13.84 7.55 -5.26
CA ASN A 74 -14.29 7.65 -6.66
C ASN A 74 -13.20 8.10 -7.66
N ASN A 75 -12.32 9.02 -7.25
CA ASN A 75 -11.13 9.39 -8.01
C ASN A 75 -9.90 8.98 -7.20
N HIS A 76 -9.24 7.91 -7.61
CA HIS A 76 -8.06 7.37 -6.96
C HIS A 76 -7.04 6.88 -7.97
N VAL A 77 -5.79 6.75 -7.52
CA VAL A 77 -4.71 6.12 -8.30
C VAL A 77 -4.36 4.78 -7.69
N LEU A 78 -4.34 3.71 -8.49
CA LEU A 78 -3.78 2.42 -8.11
C LEU A 78 -2.42 2.20 -8.78
N TYR A 79 -1.36 2.26 -7.98
CA TYR A 79 0.02 2.07 -8.42
C TYR A 79 0.55 0.68 -8.01
N ASP A 80 0.93 -0.14 -8.98
CA ASP A 80 1.52 -1.45 -8.74
C ASP A 80 3.03 -1.45 -8.99
N LEU A 81 3.82 -1.44 -7.92
CA LEU A 81 5.30 -1.44 -7.94
C LEU A 81 5.90 -2.83 -8.11
N LYS A 82 5.09 -3.89 -8.03
CA LYS A 82 5.59 -5.27 -7.95
C LYS A 82 4.94 -6.21 -8.95
N TYR A 83 4.20 -5.67 -9.93
CA TYR A 83 3.53 -6.43 -10.98
C TYR A 83 2.59 -7.51 -10.40
N VAL A 84 1.93 -7.19 -9.29
CA VAL A 84 0.98 -8.06 -8.58
C VAL A 84 -0.30 -8.23 -9.39
N LEU A 85 -0.77 -7.15 -10.03
CA LEU A 85 -1.99 -7.10 -10.82
C LEU A 85 -1.68 -7.25 -12.32
N SER A 86 -2.70 -7.60 -13.09
CA SER A 86 -2.57 -7.61 -14.56
C SER A 86 -2.43 -6.18 -15.11
N GLN A 87 -1.95 -6.07 -16.35
CA GLN A 87 -1.65 -4.78 -16.96
C GLN A 87 -2.88 -3.87 -17.11
N ALA A 88 -4.07 -4.44 -17.28
CA ALA A 88 -5.31 -3.69 -17.43
C ALA A 88 -5.91 -3.23 -16.09
N GLU A 89 -5.35 -3.69 -14.96
CA GLU A 89 -5.94 -3.54 -13.63
C GLU A 89 -5.30 -2.43 -12.80
N SER A 90 -4.13 -1.92 -13.20
CA SER A 90 -3.38 -0.86 -12.51
C SER A 90 -3.27 0.40 -13.37
N ASP A 91 -3.28 1.58 -12.74
CA ASP A 91 -3.24 2.86 -13.44
C ASP A 91 -1.80 3.24 -13.82
N ILE A 92 -0.82 2.84 -13.00
CA ILE A 92 0.61 3.06 -13.21
C ILE A 92 1.34 1.74 -12.85
N ARG A 93 2.42 1.42 -13.57
CA ARG A 93 3.29 0.25 -13.34
C ARG A 93 4.75 0.63 -13.54
N LEU A 94 5.66 0.03 -12.78
CA LEU A 94 7.11 0.25 -12.90
C LEU A 94 7.89 -1.03 -12.65
#